data_AF-A0A7C3WAX4-F1
#
_entry.id   AF-A0A7C3WAX4-F1
#
_cell.length_a   1.000
_cell.length_b   1.000
_cell.length_c   1.000
_cell.angle_alpha   90.00
_cell.angle_beta   90.00
_cell.angle_gamma   90.00
#
_symmetry.space_group_name_H-M   'P 1'
#
loop_
_entity.id
_entity.type
_entity.pdbx_description
1 polymer ?
#
loop_
_entity_poly.entity_id
_entity_poly.type
_entity_poly.pdbx_seq_one_letter_code
_entity_poly.pdbx_strand_id
1 'polypeptide(L)' 'GMNFGRVAGAGIAEHLHIHVVPRWNGDTNFMPVLANTSVVPEALTEVAAKLRASLAADQTTAAGAAQV' A
#
# COMPACT_ATOMS: atom_id res chain seq x y z
N GLY A 1 -5.48 6.23 4.48
CA GLY A 1 -5.76 7.63 4.83
C GLY A 1 -5.58 8.53 3.62
N MET A 2 -6.10 9.76 3.67
CA MET A 2 -5.96 10.77 2.61
C MET A 2 -5.47 12.09 3.23
N ASN A 3 -4.64 12.82 2.49
CA ASN A 3 -4.16 14.15 2.90
C ASN A 3 -4.80 15.19 1.98
N PHE A 4 -5.63 16.08 2.52
CA PHE A 4 -6.33 17.12 1.75
C PHE A 4 -5.59 18.46 1.82
N GLY A 5 -5.06 18.89 0.67
CA GLY A 5 -4.34 20.15 0.54
C GLY A 5 -2.97 20.16 1.22
N ARG A 6 -2.21 21.25 0.99
CA ARG A 6 -0.82 21.38 1.44
C ARG A 6 -0.67 21.27 2.96
N VAL A 7 -1.60 21.85 3.72
CA VAL A 7 -1.54 21.88 5.20
C VAL A 7 -1.63 20.47 5.79
N ALA A 8 -2.40 19.57 5.16
CA ALA A 8 -2.49 18.17 5.57
C ALA A 8 -1.31 17.31 5.07
N GLY A 9 -0.32 17.91 4.40
CA GLY A 9 0.82 17.17 3.84
C GLY A 9 0.54 16.48 2.50
N ALA A 10 -0.38 17.01 1.68
CA ALA A 10 -0.52 16.54 0.31
C ALA A 10 0.72 16.94 -0.51
N GLY A 11 1.40 15.95 -1.10
CA GLY A 11 2.55 16.20 -1.98
C GLY A 11 2.15 16.86 -3.31
N ILE A 12 1.01 16.45 -3.87
CA ILE A 12 0.38 17.04 -5.06
C ILE A 12 -1.07 17.36 -4.67
N ALA A 13 -1.39 18.64 -4.50
CA ALA A 13 -2.68 19.06 -3.94
C ALA A 13 -3.85 18.76 -4.90
N GLU A 14 -3.60 18.76 -6.20
CA GLU A 14 -4.57 18.55 -7.27
C GLU A 14 -4.80 17.07 -7.58
N HIS A 15 -3.99 16.15 -7.04
CA HIS A 15 -4.10 14.71 -7.24
C HIS A 15 -4.48 14.00 -5.93
N LEU A 16 -5.78 13.76 -5.77
CA LEU A 16 -6.28 13.01 -4.63
C LEU A 16 -5.93 11.52 -4.75
N HIS A 17 -5.24 10.99 -3.74
CA HIS A 17 -4.89 9.57 -3.66
C HIS A 17 -5.14 9.04 -2.25
N ILE A 18 -5.41 7.73 -2.17
CA ILE A 18 -5.64 7.02 -0.92
C ILE A 18 -4.37 6.25 -0.57
N HIS A 19 -3.84 6.49 0.62
CA HIS A 19 -2.79 5.68 1.20
C HIS A 19 -3.38 4.44 1.87
N VAL A 20 -3.05 3.27 1.36
CA VAL A 20 -3.26 1.98 2.04
C VAL A 20 -1.89 1.49 2.47
N VAL A 21 -1.64 1.52 3.79
CA VAL A 21 -0.35 1.13 4.38
C VAL A 21 -0.59 -0.03 5.33
N PRO A 22 -0.26 -1.27 4.94
CA PRO A 22 -0.35 -2.42 5.83
C PRO A 22 0.58 -2.22 7.04
N ARG A 23 0.10 -2.55 8.23
CA ARG A 23 0.85 -2.46 9.50
C ARG A 23 0.86 -3.82 10.18
N TRP A 24 1.95 -4.14 10.87
CA TRP A 24 2.07 -5.35 11.67
C TRP A 24 2.86 -5.08 12.95
N ASN A 25 2.73 -5.98 13.93
CA ASN A 25 3.48 -5.84 15.17
C ASN A 25 5.00 -5.91 14.87
N GLY A 26 5.74 -4.89 15.30
CA GLY A 26 7.18 -4.79 15.04
C GLY A 26 7.57 -4.35 13.62
N ASP A 27 6.67 -3.75 12.83
CA ASP A 27 6.99 -3.21 11.50
C ASP A 27 8.00 -2.06 11.51
N THR A 28 8.20 -1.44 12.68
CA THR A 28 9.25 -0.47 12.94
C THR A 28 10.26 -1.10 13.89
N ASN A 29 11.50 -1.26 13.43
CA ASN A 29 12.60 -1.76 14.25
C ASN A 29 13.52 -0.61 14.73
N PHE A 30 14.68 -0.93 15.28
CA PHE A 30 15.63 0.08 15.78
C PHE A 30 16.37 0.85 14.66
N MET A 31 16.38 0.33 13.43
CA MET A 31 17.19 0.89 12.32
C MET A 31 16.75 2.30 11.89
N PRO A 32 15.45 2.62 11.77
CA PRO A 32 15.02 4.00 11.52
C PRO A 32 15.46 4.97 12.62
N VAL A 33 15.48 4.53 13.87
CA VAL A 33 15.82 5.40 15.02
C VAL A 33 17.33 5.62 15.13
N LEU A 34 18.13 4.54 15.02
CA LEU A 34 19.56 4.60 15.25
C LEU A 34 20.37 4.97 13.99
N ALA A 35 19.87 4.61 12.81
CA ALA A 35 20.61 4.71 11.56
C ALA A 35 19.86 5.47 10.46
N ASN A 36 18.69 6.07 10.78
CA ASN A 36 17.83 6.76 9.81
C ASN A 36 17.58 5.93 8.53
N THR A 37 17.49 4.61 8.68
CA THR A 37 17.40 3.66 7.58
C THR A 37 16.14 2.82 7.74
N SER A 38 15.29 2.83 6.72
CA SER A 38 14.13 1.95 6.63
C SER A 38 14.45 0.72 5.79
N VAL A 39 14.07 -0.46 6.26
CA VAL A 39 14.29 -1.73 5.56
C VAL A 39 13.03 -2.10 4.79
N VAL A 40 13.16 -2.20 3.47
CA VAL A 40 12.10 -2.71 2.59
C VAL A 40 12.45 -4.15 2.21
N PRO A 41 11.73 -5.17 2.71
CA PRO A 41 12.14 -6.57 2.60
C PRO A 41 11.89 -7.19 1.21
N GLU A 42 11.09 -6.54 0.35
CA GLU A 42 10.70 -7.06 -0.96
C GLU A 42 10.81 -5.97 -2.03
N ALA A 43 11.19 -6.35 -3.25
CA ALA A 43 11.24 -5.43 -4.37
C ALA A 43 9.84 -4.95 -4.79
N LEU A 44 9.71 -3.68 -5.15
CA LEU A 44 8.43 -3.09 -5.54
C LEU A 44 7.78 -3.79 -6.74
N THR A 45 8.60 -4.28 -7.67
CA THR A 45 8.12 -5.03 -8.85
C THR A 45 7.49 -6.36 -8.46
N GLU A 46 8.06 -7.06 -7.49
CA GLU A 46 7.55 -8.33 -6.97
C GLU A 46 6.23 -8.13 -6.21
N VAL A 47 6.19 -7.15 -5.30
CA VAL A 47 4.96 -6.78 -4.57
C VAL A 47 3.85 -6.40 -5.55
N ALA A 48 4.17 -5.59 -6.56
CA ALA A 48 3.19 -5.16 -7.56
C ALA A 48 2.66 -6.35 -8.40
N ALA A 49 3.52 -7.32 -8.74
CA ALA A 49 3.09 -8.53 -9.45
C ALA A 49 2.15 -9.39 -8.59
N LYS A 50 2.52 -9.62 -7.32
CA LYS A 50 1.70 -10.38 -6.36
C LYS A 50 0.32 -9.74 -6.16
N LEU A 51 0.28 -8.43 -5.90
CA LEU A 51 -0.98 -7.71 -5.68
C LEU A 51 -1.90 -7.76 -6.92
N ARG A 52 -1.35 -7.57 -8.13
CA ARG A 52 -2.15 -7.66 -9.36
C ARG A 52 -2.72 -9.07 -9.57
N ALA A 53 -1.93 -10.11 -9.29
CA ALA A 53 -2.37 -11.49 -9.41
C ALA A 53 -3.53 -11.80 -8.44
N SER A 54 -3.39 -11.40 -7.16
CA SER A 54 -4.45 -11.57 -6.17
C SER A 54 -5.74 -10.82 -6.54
N LEU A 55 -5.62 -9.56 -6.97
CA LEU A 55 -6.79 -8.78 -7.39
C LEU A 55 -7.51 -9.39 -8.60
N ALA A 56 -6.79 -9.96 -9.56
CA ALA A 56 -7.39 -10.65 -10.70
C ALA A 56 -8.12 -11.95 -10.30
N ALA A 57 -7.55 -12.70 -9.36
CA ALA A 57 -8.17 -13.92 -8.82
C ALA A 57 -9.47 -13.60 -8.04
N ASP A 58 -9.46 -12.55 -7.23
CA ASP A 58 -10.63 -12.10 -6.46
C ASP A 58 -11.76 -11.61 -7.39
N GLN A 59 -11.43 -10.89 -8.47
CA GLN A 59 -12.44 -10.47 -9.46
C GLN A 59 -13.08 -11.65 -10.18
N THR A 60 -12.34 -12.72 -10.43
CA THR A 60 -12.89 -13.95 -11.04
C THR A 60 -13.88 -14.63 -10.09
N THR A 61 -13.57 -14.63 -8.79
CA THR A 61 -14.47 -15.17 -7.76
C THR A 61 -15.73 -14.31 -7.58
N ALA A 62 -15.58 -12.98 -7.56
CA ALA A 62 -16.69 -12.04 -7.47
C ALA A 62 -17.61 -12.09 -8.70
N ALA A 63 -17.05 -12.25 -9.91
CA ALA A 63 -17.83 -12.40 -11.15
C ALA A 63 -18.64 -13.70 -11.18
N GLY A 64 -18.10 -14.81 -10.65
CA GLY A 64 -18.82 -16.08 -10.53
C GLY A 64 -19.93 -16.07 -9.48
N ALA A 65 -19.78 -15.30 -8.39
CA ALA A 65 -20.81 -15.15 -7.36
C ALA A 65 -22.00 -14.27 -7.78
N ALA A 66 -21.80 -13.35 -8.74
CA ALA A 66 -22.85 -12.48 -9.26
C ALA A 66 -23.68 -13.10 -10.41
N GLN A 67 -23.38 -14.34 -10.81
CA GLN A 67 -24.04 -15.09 -11.91
C GLN A 67 -24.99 -16.20 -11.42
N VAL A 68 -25.29 -16.24 -10.11
CA VAL A 68 -26.30 -17.13 -9.48
C VAL A 68 -27.41 -16.27 -8.89
#